data_AF-A0A485N421-F1
#
_entry.id   AF-A0A485N421-F1
#
_cell.length_a   1.000
_cell.length_b   1.000
_cell.length_c   1.000
_cell.angle_alpha   90.00
_cell.angle_beta   90.00
_cell.angle_gamma   90.00
#
_symmetry.space_group_name_H-M   'P 1'
#
loop_
_entity.id
_entity.type
_entity.pdbx_description
1 polymer ?
#
loop_
_entity_poly.entity_id
_entity_poly.type
_entity_poly.pdbx_seq_one_letter_code
_entity_poly.pdbx_strand_id
1 'polypeptide(L)'
;MKCEHCTRKECSKKTKTDDQENASVDVPSLALENGEKGEFHKLADAKIFLSDCLACDSCVTAEEGLQVSQQNAKDFFRVLNLNKKCDTSQHKVLVVSVCPQSLPYFAAKFRLSVTDASRRLCGFLKSLGVHYVFDTTIAADFSVLESQKEFVRRFRQDSEEVPALPMLTSACPGWVRYAERVLGHPVTPHLCTAKSPQQIMGSLVKDYFARRQNLSPDKIFHVIVAPCYDRKLEALREDVPTALHGSRGADCVLTSGEVVQIMEQSDLVVKDAAVDTLFGGLKEEEVRRHDGASSDGYLAHVFRHAAKQLFDEDVGEVTYRTLRNKDFQEVTLEKNGEVLLRFAAAYGFRNIQNVVLKLKKGRFPYHFVEVLACAGGKARGLRPQASPNSDTSWVPPWCLTQWSLSSSHHRAEKPGVPLEKPWDIVPEKSCTWGGTR
;
A
#
# COMPACT_ATOMS: atom_id res chain seq x y z
N MET A 1 -29.25 16.08 -9.01
CA MET A 1 -29.38 15.95 -10.47
C MET A 1 -29.75 14.51 -10.76
N LYS A 2 -30.88 14.29 -11.46
CA LYS A 2 -31.40 12.96 -11.81
C LYS A 2 -30.59 12.41 -12.98
N CYS A 3 -30.24 11.13 -12.92
CA CYS A 3 -29.51 10.42 -13.97
C CYS A 3 -30.49 10.03 -15.09
N GLU A 4 -30.26 10.53 -16.31
CA GLU A 4 -31.17 10.36 -17.47
C GLU A 4 -30.96 9.04 -18.25
N HIS A 5 -30.17 8.08 -17.74
CA HIS A 5 -29.87 6.83 -18.47
C HIS A 5 -30.08 5.54 -17.66
N CYS A 6 -30.99 5.53 -16.68
CA CYS A 6 -31.37 4.27 -16.01
C CYS A 6 -32.55 3.59 -16.75
N THR A 7 -32.27 2.52 -17.50
CA THR A 7 -33.26 1.71 -18.24
C THR A 7 -33.78 0.49 -17.49
N ARG A 8 -33.55 0.37 -16.18
CA ARG A 8 -34.17 -0.69 -15.37
C ARG A 8 -35.59 -0.30 -14.96
N LYS A 9 -36.58 -0.87 -15.64
CA LYS A 9 -37.93 -1.05 -15.09
C LYS A 9 -37.85 -2.21 -14.09
N GLU A 10 -38.44 -2.01 -12.91
CA GLU A 10 -38.55 -2.95 -11.78
C GLU A 10 -37.39 -2.93 -10.78
N CYS A 11 -37.68 -2.36 -9.61
CA CYS A 11 -36.89 -2.41 -8.40
C CYS A 11 -37.55 -3.45 -7.49
N SER A 12 -37.01 -4.68 -7.45
CA SER A 12 -37.55 -5.76 -6.62
C SER A 12 -37.02 -5.65 -5.19
N LYS A 13 -37.94 -5.40 -4.25
CA LYS A 13 -37.73 -5.51 -2.80
C LYS A 13 -37.39 -6.97 -2.45
N LYS A 14 -36.31 -7.21 -1.70
CA LYS A 14 -36.00 -8.52 -1.13
C LYS A 14 -36.96 -8.83 0.03
N THR A 15 -37.72 -9.92 -0.12
CA THR A 15 -38.53 -10.54 0.92
C THR A 15 -37.66 -11.46 1.78
N LYS A 16 -37.96 -11.51 3.08
CA LYS A 16 -37.41 -12.47 4.05
C LYS A 16 -37.85 -13.89 3.70
N THR A 17 -36.95 -14.84 3.83
CA THR A 17 -37.28 -16.26 4.00
C THR A 17 -36.49 -16.79 5.19
N ASP A 18 -37.24 -17.42 6.10
CA ASP A 18 -36.76 -18.28 7.18
C ASP A 18 -36.00 -19.49 6.61
N ASP A 19 -35.01 -19.98 7.34
CA ASP A 19 -34.76 -21.41 7.47
C ASP A 19 -34.25 -21.69 8.90
N GLN A 20 -34.98 -22.58 9.57
CA GLN A 20 -34.76 -23.07 10.93
C GLN A 20 -33.90 -24.35 10.90
N GLU A 21 -33.17 -24.54 12.01
CA GLU A 21 -32.69 -25.80 12.60
C GLU A 21 -31.57 -26.62 11.91
N ASN A 22 -30.41 -26.67 12.59
CA ASN A 22 -30.04 -27.90 13.29
C ASN A 22 -29.01 -27.69 14.44
N ALA A 23 -29.47 -28.07 15.63
CA ALA A 23 -28.84 -28.62 16.82
C ALA A 23 -27.40 -28.24 17.25
N SER A 24 -27.34 -27.76 18.50
CA SER A 24 -26.19 -27.56 19.38
C SER A 24 -25.54 -28.86 19.86
N VAL A 25 -24.23 -28.79 20.12
CA VAL A 25 -23.56 -29.58 21.18
C VAL A 25 -22.63 -28.63 21.95
N ASP A 26 -23.00 -28.38 23.20
CA ASP A 26 -22.21 -27.66 24.20
C ASP A 26 -21.02 -28.52 24.67
N VAL A 27 -19.83 -27.91 24.78
CA VAL A 27 -18.75 -28.39 25.65
C VAL A 27 -18.14 -27.16 26.38
N PRO A 28 -17.89 -27.22 27.71
CA PRO A 28 -17.74 -26.04 28.54
C PRO A 28 -16.41 -25.30 28.36
N SER A 29 -16.48 -23.97 28.45
CA SER A 29 -15.34 -23.06 28.47
C SER A 29 -14.43 -23.29 29.68
N LEU A 30 -13.14 -23.52 29.45
CA LEU A 30 -12.10 -23.24 30.43
C LEU A 30 -11.76 -21.75 30.38
N ALA A 31 -12.07 -21.06 31.48
CA ALA A 31 -11.69 -19.68 31.70
C ALA A 31 -10.16 -19.55 31.70
N LEU A 32 -9.63 -18.74 30.78
CA LEU A 32 -8.26 -18.25 30.81
C LEU A 32 -8.29 -16.73 30.69
N GLU A 33 -8.14 -16.12 31.85
CA GLU A 33 -7.64 -14.78 32.17
C GLU A 33 -7.64 -13.76 31.02
N ASN A 34 -8.56 -12.80 31.13
CA ASN A 34 -8.58 -11.56 30.36
C ASN A 34 -7.33 -10.72 30.67
N GLY A 35 -6.23 -11.00 29.99
CA GLY A 35 -5.21 -9.99 29.71
C GLY A 35 -5.71 -9.12 28.57
N GLU A 36 -5.96 -7.84 28.82
CA GLU A 36 -6.30 -6.87 27.78
C GLU A 36 -5.21 -6.89 26.69
N LYS A 37 -5.45 -7.61 25.59
CA LYS A 37 -4.58 -7.58 24.41
C LYS A 37 -4.53 -6.13 23.94
N GLY A 38 -3.36 -5.50 24.05
CA GLY A 38 -3.13 -4.13 23.59
C GLY A 38 -3.60 -3.94 22.15
N GLU A 39 -4.01 -2.72 21.80
CA GLU A 39 -4.54 -2.34 20.48
C GLU A 39 -3.69 -2.88 19.32
N PHE A 40 -2.37 -2.95 19.51
CA PHE A 40 -1.40 -3.53 18.60
C PHE A 40 -1.68 -4.98 18.17
N HIS A 41 -1.98 -5.85 19.12
CA HIS A 41 -2.23 -7.27 18.85
C HIS A 41 -3.56 -7.46 18.13
N LYS A 42 -4.56 -6.67 18.50
CA LYS A 42 -5.87 -6.67 17.81
C LYS A 42 -5.73 -6.29 16.35
N LEU A 43 -4.89 -5.30 16.04
CA LEU A 43 -4.63 -4.88 14.67
C LEU A 43 -3.85 -5.99 13.96
N ALA A 44 -2.71 -6.49 14.45
CA ALA A 44 -1.98 -7.59 13.78
C ALA A 44 -2.81 -8.87 13.51
N ASP A 45 -3.88 -9.11 14.27
CA ASP A 45 -4.79 -10.24 14.07
C ASP A 45 -5.88 -10.00 12.99
N ALA A 46 -6.05 -8.78 12.48
CA ALA A 46 -7.05 -8.52 11.44
C ALA A 46 -6.63 -9.12 10.09
N LYS A 47 -7.60 -9.67 9.36
CA LYS A 47 -7.37 -10.18 8.00
C LYS A 47 -7.47 -9.02 7.02
N ILE A 48 -6.47 -8.90 6.15
CA ILE A 48 -6.48 -7.96 5.02
C ILE A 48 -7.20 -8.66 3.87
N PHE A 49 -8.05 -7.93 3.17
CA PHE A 49 -8.77 -8.39 1.98
C PHE A 49 -8.52 -7.46 0.79
N LEU A 50 -8.81 -7.96 -0.42
CA LEU A 50 -8.76 -7.14 -1.64
C LEU A 50 -9.73 -5.95 -1.57
N SER A 51 -10.88 -6.13 -0.90
CA SER A 51 -11.88 -5.07 -0.65
C SER A 51 -11.36 -3.93 0.24
N ASP A 52 -10.29 -4.16 1.00
CA ASP A 52 -9.67 -3.13 1.83
C ASP A 52 -8.78 -2.18 1.00
N CYS A 53 -8.59 -2.50 -0.29
CA CYS A 53 -7.88 -1.67 -1.26
C CYS A 53 -8.86 -0.87 -2.14
N LEU A 54 -8.35 0.03 -2.99
CA LEU A 54 -9.18 0.77 -3.97
C LEU A 54 -9.73 -0.13 -5.10
N ALA A 55 -9.44 -1.43 -5.04
CA ALA A 55 -9.92 -2.45 -5.93
C ALA A 55 -11.42 -2.73 -5.68
N CYS A 56 -12.31 -1.90 -6.23
CA CYS A 56 -13.73 -2.20 -6.29
C CYS A 56 -14.04 -3.23 -7.40
N ASP A 57 -15.26 -3.78 -7.43
CA ASP A 57 -15.74 -4.70 -8.48
C ASP A 57 -15.65 -4.10 -9.89
N SER A 58 -15.64 -2.77 -10.01
CA SER A 58 -15.45 -2.06 -11.28
C SER A 58 -13.97 -1.92 -11.67
N CYS A 59 -13.07 -2.08 -10.71
CA CYS A 59 -11.62 -1.98 -10.91
C CYS A 59 -10.98 -3.34 -11.19
N VAL A 60 -11.55 -4.48 -10.80
CA VAL A 60 -10.95 -5.82 -10.95
C VAL A 60 -11.84 -6.69 -11.83
N THR A 61 -11.31 -7.24 -12.93
CA THR A 61 -12.08 -8.19 -13.75
C THR A 61 -12.21 -9.55 -13.05
N ALA A 62 -13.22 -10.34 -13.42
CA ALA A 62 -13.37 -11.70 -12.88
C ALA A 62 -12.14 -12.58 -13.12
N GLU A 63 -11.48 -12.41 -14.27
CA GLU A 63 -10.24 -13.10 -14.61
C GLU A 63 -9.08 -12.66 -13.71
N GLU A 64 -8.88 -11.36 -13.51
CA GLU A 64 -7.85 -10.83 -12.60
C GLU A 64 -8.11 -11.29 -11.16
N GLY A 65 -9.38 -11.34 -10.73
CA GLY A 65 -9.76 -11.89 -9.43
C GLY A 65 -9.36 -13.35 -9.26
N LEU A 66 -9.58 -14.17 -10.28
CA LEU A 66 -9.15 -15.58 -10.29
C LEU A 66 -7.62 -15.67 -10.25
N GLN A 67 -6.90 -14.91 -11.07
CA GLN A 67 -5.44 -14.91 -11.11
C GLN A 67 -4.81 -14.44 -9.80
N VAL A 68 -5.38 -13.43 -9.15
CA VAL A 68 -4.98 -12.99 -7.80
C VAL A 68 -5.19 -14.11 -6.79
N SER A 69 -6.32 -14.83 -6.86
CA SER A 69 -6.57 -15.97 -5.98
C SER A 69 -5.59 -17.12 -6.21
N GLN A 70 -5.05 -17.28 -7.42
CA GLN A 70 -4.05 -18.29 -7.78
C GLN A 70 -2.64 -17.92 -7.31
N GLN A 71 -2.32 -16.63 -7.19
CA GLN A 71 -1.10 -16.15 -6.54
C GLN A 71 -1.19 -16.37 -5.02
N ASN A 72 -0.98 -17.60 -4.59
CA ASN A 72 -1.09 -18.00 -3.19
C ASN A 72 0.04 -18.98 -2.82
N ALA A 73 0.07 -19.38 -1.55
CA ALA A 73 1.09 -20.28 -1.01
C ALA A 73 1.23 -21.61 -1.75
N LYS A 74 0.19 -22.11 -2.44
CA LYS A 74 0.21 -23.40 -3.15
C LYS A 74 1.25 -23.40 -4.27
N ASP A 75 1.39 -22.30 -5.01
CA ASP A 75 2.37 -22.22 -6.10
C ASP A 75 3.80 -22.15 -5.58
N PHE A 76 4.02 -21.44 -4.48
CA PHE A 76 5.29 -21.43 -3.76
C PHE A 76 5.66 -22.83 -3.26
N PHE A 77 4.73 -23.52 -2.57
CA PHE A 77 4.96 -24.88 -2.09
C PHE A 77 5.08 -25.92 -3.21
N ARG A 78 4.41 -25.72 -4.35
CA ARG A 78 4.57 -26.56 -5.54
C ARG A 78 6.02 -26.54 -6.00
N VAL A 79 6.62 -25.36 -6.14
CA VAL A 79 8.03 -25.23 -6.56
C VAL A 79 8.99 -25.80 -5.51
N LEU A 80 8.76 -25.52 -4.21
CA LEU A 80 9.55 -26.13 -3.14
C LEU A 80 9.50 -27.66 -3.16
N ASN A 81 8.31 -28.23 -3.33
CA ASN A 81 8.13 -29.69 -3.36
C ASN A 81 8.70 -30.31 -4.63
N LEU A 82 8.65 -29.62 -5.77
CA LEU A 82 9.31 -30.05 -6.99
C LEU A 82 10.82 -30.12 -6.78
N ASN A 83 11.46 -29.06 -6.25
CA ASN A 83 12.89 -29.06 -5.96
C ASN A 83 13.32 -30.18 -4.99
N LYS A 84 12.44 -30.66 -4.11
CA LYS A 84 12.74 -31.80 -3.23
C LYS A 84 12.69 -33.16 -3.94
N LYS A 85 11.99 -33.27 -5.08
CA LYS A 85 11.68 -34.52 -5.75
C LYS A 85 12.37 -34.70 -7.11
N CYS A 86 12.54 -33.61 -7.87
CA CYS A 86 13.09 -33.67 -9.22
C CYS A 86 14.61 -33.62 -9.22
N ASP A 87 15.19 -34.00 -10.36
CA ASP A 87 16.63 -33.82 -10.61
C ASP A 87 17.01 -32.35 -10.52
N THR A 88 18.22 -32.10 -10.03
CA THR A 88 18.86 -30.80 -9.87
C THR A 88 18.82 -29.95 -11.15
N SER A 89 18.88 -30.56 -12.33
CA SER A 89 18.74 -29.86 -13.63
C SER A 89 17.38 -29.15 -13.81
N GLN A 90 16.34 -29.62 -13.12
CA GLN A 90 14.99 -29.07 -13.15
C GLN A 90 14.70 -28.13 -11.97
N HIS A 91 15.65 -27.96 -11.04
CA HIS A 91 15.46 -27.09 -9.89
C HIS A 91 15.34 -25.64 -10.33
N LYS A 92 14.46 -24.91 -9.64
CA LYS A 92 14.42 -23.45 -9.70
C LYS A 92 15.16 -22.86 -8.51
N VAL A 93 15.89 -21.78 -8.73
CA VAL A 93 16.45 -20.97 -7.63
C VAL A 93 15.32 -20.14 -7.03
N LEU A 94 14.95 -20.41 -5.78
CA LEU A 94 13.91 -19.66 -5.09
C LEU A 94 14.50 -18.39 -4.47
N VAL A 95 13.97 -17.26 -4.90
CA VAL A 95 14.32 -15.93 -4.38
C VAL A 95 13.06 -15.33 -3.75
N VAL A 96 13.18 -14.83 -2.53
CA VAL A 96 12.11 -14.07 -1.86
C VAL A 96 12.59 -12.64 -1.65
N SER A 97 11.82 -11.65 -2.06
CA SER A 97 12.09 -10.24 -1.75
C SER A 97 11.04 -9.70 -0.79
N VAL A 98 11.46 -9.24 0.37
CA VAL A 98 10.59 -8.76 1.45
C VAL A 98 10.44 -7.25 1.36
N CYS A 99 9.21 -6.77 1.26
CA CYS A 99 8.92 -5.35 1.37
C CYS A 99 9.20 -4.87 2.79
N PRO A 100 9.97 -3.77 3.00
CA PRO A 100 10.25 -3.24 4.34
C PRO A 100 8.99 -2.96 5.15
N GLN A 101 7.90 -2.60 4.48
CA GLN A 101 6.63 -2.27 5.12
C GLN A 101 5.85 -3.50 5.61
N SER A 102 6.31 -4.71 5.28
CA SER A 102 5.82 -5.95 5.87
C SER A 102 6.45 -6.23 7.24
N LEU A 103 7.67 -5.76 7.50
CA LEU A 103 8.40 -6.09 8.73
C LEU A 103 7.71 -5.62 10.02
N PRO A 104 7.09 -4.42 10.09
CA PRO A 104 6.33 -4.01 11.27
C PRO A 104 5.16 -4.94 11.60
N TYR A 105 4.53 -5.55 10.59
CA TYR A 105 3.46 -6.53 10.79
C TYR A 105 3.98 -7.79 11.50
N PHE A 106 5.08 -8.35 11.01
CA PHE A 106 5.74 -9.51 11.65
C PHE A 106 6.24 -9.17 13.06
N ALA A 107 6.83 -7.99 13.25
CA ALA A 107 7.30 -7.50 14.54
C ALA A 107 6.16 -7.44 15.57
N ALA A 108 5.01 -6.87 15.19
CA ALA A 108 3.83 -6.80 16.05
C ALA A 108 3.23 -8.19 16.33
N LYS A 109 3.13 -9.05 15.31
CA LYS A 109 2.56 -10.39 15.45
C LYS A 109 3.38 -11.27 16.40
N PHE A 110 4.70 -11.23 16.28
CA PHE A 110 5.62 -12.09 17.03
C PHE A 110 6.25 -11.43 18.27
N ARG A 111 5.87 -10.20 18.61
CA ARG A 111 6.43 -9.41 19.72
C ARG A 111 7.96 -9.26 19.63
N LEU A 112 8.43 -8.98 18.43
CA LEU A 112 9.85 -8.80 18.11
C LEU A 112 10.14 -7.35 17.76
N SER A 113 11.41 -6.94 17.82
CA SER A 113 11.84 -5.72 17.13
C SER A 113 11.72 -5.89 15.60
N VAL A 114 11.68 -4.80 14.83
CA VAL A 114 11.65 -4.87 13.35
C VAL A 114 12.87 -5.62 12.81
N THR A 115 14.04 -5.41 13.41
CA THR A 115 15.28 -6.10 13.04
C THR A 115 15.21 -7.58 13.34
N ASP A 116 14.68 -7.97 14.51
CA ASP A 116 14.53 -9.38 14.89
C ASP A 116 13.47 -10.07 14.03
N ALA A 117 12.37 -9.38 13.73
CA ALA A 117 11.34 -9.88 12.82
C ALA A 117 11.89 -10.15 11.42
N SER A 118 12.75 -9.25 10.90
CA SER A 118 13.46 -9.47 9.63
C SER A 118 14.34 -10.72 9.69
N ARG A 119 15.13 -10.88 10.75
CA ARG A 119 16.02 -12.04 10.92
C ARG A 119 15.26 -13.35 11.08
N ARG A 120 14.18 -13.34 11.86
CA ARG A 120 13.29 -14.49 12.08
C ARG A 120 12.59 -14.89 10.79
N LEU A 121 12.07 -13.93 10.03
CA LEU A 121 11.43 -14.17 8.74
C LEU A 121 12.42 -14.74 7.72
N CYS A 122 13.62 -14.17 7.62
CA CYS A 122 14.66 -14.69 6.73
C CYS A 122 15.03 -16.14 7.10
N GLY A 123 15.30 -16.39 8.38
CA GLY A 123 15.61 -17.72 8.91
C GLY A 123 14.51 -18.74 8.60
N PHE A 124 13.25 -18.34 8.77
CA PHE A 124 12.10 -19.19 8.47
C PHE A 124 12.03 -19.55 6.98
N LEU A 125 12.14 -18.54 6.10
CA LEU A 125 12.12 -18.75 4.64
C LEU A 125 13.27 -19.65 4.18
N LYS A 126 14.48 -19.45 4.71
CA LYS A 126 15.64 -20.31 4.44
C LYS A 126 15.38 -21.75 4.91
N SER A 127 14.76 -21.93 6.08
CA SER A 127 14.39 -23.25 6.63
C SER A 127 13.36 -23.99 5.76
N LEU A 128 12.53 -23.27 5.00
CA LEU A 128 11.62 -23.87 4.02
C LEU A 128 12.33 -24.36 2.75
N GLY A 129 13.54 -23.87 2.46
CA GLY A 129 14.29 -24.16 1.23
C GLY A 129 14.40 -22.97 0.26
N VAL A 130 14.12 -21.74 0.72
CA VAL A 130 14.41 -20.53 -0.06
C VAL A 130 15.93 -20.34 -0.16
N HIS A 131 16.44 -20.01 -1.35
CA HIS A 131 17.87 -19.89 -1.59
C HIS A 131 18.36 -18.49 -1.24
N TYR A 132 17.61 -17.45 -1.61
CA TYR A 132 17.96 -16.05 -1.36
C TYR A 132 16.77 -15.27 -0.82
N VAL A 133 17.00 -14.44 0.20
CA VAL A 133 16.03 -13.53 0.81
C VAL A 133 16.60 -12.12 0.74
N PHE A 134 16.00 -11.26 -0.08
CA PHE A 134 16.42 -9.87 -0.25
C PHE A 134 15.45 -8.90 0.42
N ASP A 135 15.94 -7.71 0.73
CA ASP A 135 15.12 -6.56 1.13
C ASP A 135 14.88 -5.61 -0.06
N THR A 136 13.65 -5.15 -0.26
CA THR A 136 13.33 -4.29 -1.42
C THR A 136 13.68 -2.82 -1.25
N THR A 137 14.38 -2.41 -0.18
CA THR A 137 14.69 -0.99 0.07
C THR A 137 15.51 -0.39 -1.07
N ILE A 138 16.51 -1.11 -1.60
CA ILE A 138 17.29 -0.56 -2.72
C ILE A 138 16.41 -0.29 -3.96
N ALA A 139 15.40 -1.13 -4.20
CA ALA A 139 14.45 -0.90 -5.28
C ALA A 139 13.53 0.30 -5.00
N ALA A 140 13.19 0.55 -3.73
CA ALA A 140 12.49 1.75 -3.32
C ALA A 140 13.34 3.01 -3.52
N ASP A 141 14.62 2.96 -3.19
CA ASP A 141 15.57 4.06 -3.40
C ASP A 141 15.66 4.42 -4.90
N PHE A 142 15.81 3.43 -5.79
CA PHE A 142 15.77 3.68 -7.24
C PHE A 142 14.46 4.34 -7.69
N SER A 143 13.32 3.85 -7.20
CA SER A 143 12.00 4.42 -7.54
C SER A 143 11.91 5.90 -7.12
N VAL A 144 12.37 6.23 -5.92
CA VAL A 144 12.41 7.60 -5.39
C VAL A 144 13.37 8.48 -6.19
N LEU A 145 14.57 7.98 -6.52
CA LEU A 145 15.58 8.71 -7.28
C LEU A 145 15.12 9.01 -8.72
N GLU A 146 14.39 8.10 -9.36
CA GLU A 146 13.79 8.36 -10.67
C GLU A 146 12.60 9.34 -10.55
N SER A 147 11.80 9.22 -9.49
CA SER A 147 10.69 10.15 -9.21
C SER A 147 11.19 11.60 -9.04
N GLN A 148 12.27 11.82 -8.28
CA GLN A 148 12.80 13.18 -8.09
C GLN A 148 13.35 13.78 -9.39
N LYS A 149 14.03 12.98 -10.23
CA LYS A 149 14.57 13.44 -11.52
C LYS A 149 13.44 13.85 -12.44
N GLU A 150 12.39 13.04 -12.47
CA GLU A 150 11.19 13.35 -13.24
C GLU A 150 10.51 14.61 -12.74
N PHE A 151 10.37 14.79 -11.42
CA PHE A 151 9.79 16.01 -10.86
C PHE A 151 10.57 17.26 -11.29
N VAL A 152 11.89 17.26 -11.12
CA VAL A 152 12.76 18.39 -11.50
C VAL A 152 12.65 18.67 -13.01
N ARG A 153 12.65 17.62 -13.84
CA ARG A 153 12.47 17.75 -15.29
C ARG A 153 11.11 18.40 -15.62
N ARG A 154 10.02 17.88 -15.05
CA ARG A 154 8.67 18.42 -15.26
C ARG A 154 8.56 19.87 -14.77
N PHE A 155 9.17 20.19 -13.63
CA PHE A 155 9.14 21.55 -13.07
C PHE A 155 9.88 22.58 -13.94
N ARG A 156 11.01 22.19 -14.55
CA ARG A 156 11.78 23.07 -15.46
C ARG A 156 11.13 23.20 -16.84
N GLN A 157 10.28 22.26 -17.23
CA GLN A 157 9.62 22.27 -18.53
C GLN A 157 8.34 23.08 -18.47
N ASP A 158 8.37 24.24 -19.11
CA ASP A 158 7.17 24.99 -19.48
C ASP A 158 6.73 24.51 -20.88
N SER A 159 5.98 23.41 -20.94
CA SER A 159 5.48 22.85 -22.20
C SER A 159 3.96 22.85 -22.19
N GLU A 160 3.36 23.48 -23.21
CA GLU A 160 1.91 23.58 -23.36
C GLU A 160 1.23 22.27 -23.80
N GLU A 161 1.99 21.27 -24.28
CA GLU A 161 1.43 20.06 -24.90
C GLU A 161 1.09 18.93 -23.91
N VAL A 162 1.69 18.90 -22.72
CA VAL A 162 1.43 17.89 -21.68
C VAL A 162 1.40 18.60 -20.32
N PRO A 163 0.40 18.36 -19.44
CA PRO A 163 0.40 18.97 -18.11
C PRO A 163 1.67 18.55 -17.34
N ALA A 164 2.65 19.45 -17.27
CA ALA A 164 3.90 19.18 -16.58
C ALA A 164 3.66 18.94 -15.09
N LEU A 165 2.69 19.65 -14.50
CA LEU A 165 2.33 19.59 -13.09
C LEU A 165 0.80 19.61 -12.90
N PRO A 166 0.27 19.10 -11.77
CA PRO A 166 1.01 18.39 -10.71
C PRO A 166 1.61 17.06 -11.16
N MET A 167 2.66 16.62 -10.49
CA MET A 167 3.10 15.22 -10.55
C MET A 167 2.48 14.42 -9.39
N LEU A 168 1.85 13.30 -9.70
CA LEU A 168 1.22 12.39 -8.76
C LEU A 168 2.06 11.11 -8.67
N THR A 169 2.42 10.66 -7.48
CA THR A 169 3.24 9.44 -7.33
C THR A 169 2.56 8.19 -7.89
N SER A 170 3.34 7.22 -8.36
CA SER A 170 2.87 5.96 -8.94
C SER A 170 3.29 4.70 -8.16
N ALA A 171 3.98 4.83 -7.03
CA ALA A 171 4.49 3.68 -6.27
C ALA A 171 3.39 2.83 -5.58
N CYS A 172 2.17 3.36 -5.44
CA CYS A 172 1.02 2.69 -4.86
C CYS A 172 0.13 2.07 -5.96
N PRO A 173 0.07 0.73 -6.10
CA PRO A 173 -0.62 0.12 -7.23
C PRO A 173 -2.15 0.30 -7.20
N GLY A 174 -2.77 0.30 -6.01
CA GLY A 174 -4.19 0.59 -5.87
C GLY A 174 -4.57 1.98 -6.38
N TRP A 175 -3.71 2.98 -6.12
CA TRP A 175 -3.89 4.34 -6.66
C TRP A 175 -3.73 4.36 -8.18
N VAL A 176 -2.65 3.78 -8.71
CA VAL A 176 -2.42 3.73 -10.18
C VAL A 176 -3.58 3.06 -10.88
N ARG A 177 -4.06 1.93 -10.35
CA ARG A 177 -5.19 1.19 -10.91
C ARG A 177 -6.48 2.01 -10.92
N TYR A 178 -6.78 2.69 -9.81
CA TYR A 178 -7.93 3.60 -9.74
C TYR A 178 -7.80 4.75 -10.76
N ALA A 179 -6.61 5.33 -10.87
CA ALA A 179 -6.34 6.40 -11.82
C ALA A 179 -6.55 5.96 -13.28
N GLU A 180 -6.03 4.80 -13.68
CA GLU A 180 -6.15 4.30 -15.05
C GLU A 180 -7.56 3.80 -15.40
N ARG A 181 -8.19 3.01 -14.52
CA ARG A 181 -9.45 2.31 -14.83
C ARG A 181 -10.69 3.16 -14.58
N VAL A 182 -10.62 4.09 -13.62
CA VAL A 182 -11.80 4.88 -13.21
C VAL A 182 -11.66 6.35 -13.57
N LEU A 183 -10.46 6.93 -13.40
CA LEU A 183 -10.28 8.38 -13.60
C LEU A 183 -9.92 8.74 -15.05
N GLY A 184 -9.12 7.90 -15.71
CA GLY A 184 -8.73 8.03 -17.12
C GLY A 184 -7.82 9.23 -17.42
N HIS A 185 -7.86 9.67 -18.68
CA HIS A 185 -6.99 10.71 -19.24
C HIS A 185 -6.89 12.02 -18.43
N PRO A 186 -7.92 12.51 -17.70
CA PRO A 186 -7.75 13.70 -16.85
C PRO A 186 -6.75 13.56 -15.71
N VAL A 187 -6.30 12.34 -15.39
CA VAL A 187 -5.40 12.06 -14.26
C VAL A 187 -4.15 11.29 -14.68
N THR A 188 -4.26 10.36 -15.63
CA THR A 188 -3.13 9.50 -16.01
C THR A 188 -1.87 10.24 -16.51
N PRO A 189 -1.93 11.38 -17.24
CA PRO A 189 -0.74 12.14 -17.63
C PRO A 189 0.04 12.73 -16.44
N HIS A 190 -0.63 12.93 -15.31
CA HIS A 190 -0.02 13.44 -14.09
C HIS A 190 0.70 12.35 -13.29
N LEU A 191 0.50 11.06 -13.59
CA LEU A 191 1.20 9.98 -12.90
C LEU A 191 2.69 10.02 -13.21
N CYS A 192 3.49 9.84 -12.17
CA CYS A 192 4.93 9.60 -12.25
C CYS A 192 5.19 8.35 -13.09
N THR A 193 6.17 8.43 -13.99
CA THR A 193 6.56 7.36 -14.91
C THR A 193 7.61 6.42 -14.31
N ALA A 194 8.19 6.78 -13.16
CA ALA A 194 9.08 5.89 -12.42
C ALA A 194 8.37 4.57 -12.09
N LYS A 195 9.08 3.46 -12.33
CA LYS A 195 8.62 2.12 -11.94
C LYS A 195 8.45 2.03 -10.42
N SER A 196 7.53 1.17 -9.99
CA SER A 196 7.36 0.90 -8.57
C SER A 196 8.55 0.11 -8.01
N PRO A 197 8.73 0.10 -6.67
CA PRO A 197 9.76 -0.72 -6.04
C PRO A 197 9.64 -2.22 -6.37
N GLN A 198 8.42 -2.74 -6.55
CA GLN A 198 8.22 -4.15 -6.92
C GLN A 198 8.72 -4.42 -8.34
N GLN A 199 8.36 -3.57 -9.30
CA GLN A 199 8.78 -3.71 -10.70
C GLN A 199 10.29 -3.56 -10.87
N ILE A 200 10.89 -2.63 -10.11
CA ILE A 200 12.34 -2.46 -10.08
C ILE A 200 13.00 -3.70 -9.46
N MET A 201 12.48 -4.21 -8.35
CA MET A 201 13.03 -5.42 -7.73
C MET A 201 12.93 -6.63 -8.65
N GLY A 202 11.82 -6.78 -9.37
CA GLY A 202 11.67 -7.81 -10.39
C GLY A 202 12.76 -7.72 -11.46
N SER A 203 13.07 -6.49 -11.92
CA SER A 203 14.17 -6.25 -12.86
C SER A 203 15.53 -6.58 -12.22
N LEU A 204 15.79 -6.17 -10.97
CA LEU A 204 17.04 -6.47 -10.27
C LEU A 204 17.26 -7.97 -10.09
N VAL A 205 16.22 -8.73 -9.77
CA VAL A 205 16.33 -10.18 -9.55
C VAL A 205 16.42 -10.95 -10.87
N LYS A 206 15.50 -10.69 -11.80
CA LYS A 206 15.38 -11.46 -13.04
C LYS A 206 16.40 -11.08 -14.10
N ASP A 207 16.99 -9.90 -14.01
CA ASP A 207 18.00 -9.44 -14.96
C ASP A 207 19.40 -9.35 -14.31
N TYR A 208 19.61 -8.41 -13.40
CA TYR A 208 20.93 -8.16 -12.82
C TYR A 208 21.46 -9.37 -12.02
N PHE A 209 20.69 -9.87 -11.05
CA PHE A 209 21.09 -11.00 -10.21
C PHE A 209 21.18 -12.30 -11.01
N ALA A 210 20.23 -12.55 -11.92
CA ALA A 210 20.29 -13.70 -12.82
C ALA A 210 21.60 -13.74 -13.63
N ARG A 211 21.97 -12.62 -14.26
CA ARG A 211 23.25 -12.49 -14.98
C ARG A 211 24.46 -12.69 -14.07
N ARG A 212 24.44 -12.14 -12.86
CA ARG A 212 25.53 -12.30 -11.87
C ARG A 212 25.71 -13.75 -11.40
N GLN A 213 24.62 -14.52 -11.35
CA GLN A 213 24.64 -15.95 -10.98
C GLN A 213 24.82 -16.88 -12.19
N ASN A 214 24.99 -16.35 -13.41
CA ASN A 214 24.99 -17.12 -14.65
C ASN A 214 23.73 -18.00 -14.82
N LEU A 215 22.57 -17.47 -14.42
CA LEU A 215 21.27 -18.12 -14.54
C LEU A 215 20.42 -17.41 -15.60
N SER A 216 19.59 -18.18 -16.30
CA SER A 216 18.52 -17.60 -17.10
C SER A 216 17.34 -17.16 -16.21
N PRO A 217 16.58 -16.11 -16.58
CA PRO A 217 15.50 -15.58 -15.75
C PRO A 217 14.40 -16.62 -15.38
N ASP A 218 14.16 -17.61 -16.25
CA ASP A 218 13.16 -18.68 -16.08
C ASP A 218 13.56 -19.73 -15.02
N LYS A 219 14.87 -19.85 -14.73
CA LYS A 219 15.41 -20.70 -13.66
C LYS A 219 15.24 -20.08 -12.29
N ILE A 220 14.90 -18.79 -12.20
CA ILE A 220 14.61 -18.13 -10.92
C ILE A 220 13.10 -18.16 -10.70
N PHE A 221 12.67 -18.59 -9.51
CA PHE A 221 11.30 -18.39 -9.04
C PHE A 221 11.31 -17.29 -7.97
N HIS A 222 10.82 -16.11 -8.34
CA HIS A 222 10.86 -14.91 -7.54
C HIS A 222 9.51 -14.64 -6.86
N VAL A 223 9.53 -14.63 -5.54
CA VAL A 223 8.38 -14.35 -4.68
C VAL A 223 8.55 -12.98 -4.02
N ILE A 224 7.51 -12.15 -4.05
CA ILE A 224 7.45 -10.91 -3.26
C ILE A 224 6.63 -11.15 -1.99
N VAL A 225 7.15 -10.77 -0.82
CA VAL A 225 6.37 -10.68 0.41
C VAL A 225 5.97 -9.24 0.64
N ALA A 226 4.67 -8.95 0.57
CA ALA A 226 4.13 -7.60 0.58
C ALA A 226 3.02 -7.40 1.62
N PRO A 227 2.75 -6.17 2.08
CA PRO A 227 1.70 -5.89 3.06
C PRO A 227 0.31 -5.65 2.42
N CYS A 228 0.15 -5.84 1.11
CA CYS A 228 -1.04 -5.39 0.38
C CYS A 228 -1.38 -6.32 -0.80
N TYR A 229 -2.68 -6.55 -1.04
CA TYR A 229 -3.18 -7.34 -2.17
C TYR A 229 -2.95 -6.66 -3.53
N ASP A 230 -2.91 -5.33 -3.59
CA ASP A 230 -2.68 -4.60 -4.84
C ASP A 230 -1.34 -4.95 -5.50
N ARG A 231 -0.36 -5.42 -4.72
CA ARG A 231 0.92 -5.92 -5.22
C ARG A 231 0.78 -7.21 -6.04
N LYS A 232 -0.21 -8.06 -5.71
CA LYS A 232 -0.57 -9.22 -6.54
C LYS A 232 -1.11 -8.77 -7.90
N LEU A 233 -1.99 -7.78 -7.91
CA LEU A 233 -2.53 -7.19 -9.14
C LEU A 233 -1.45 -6.51 -9.99
N GLU A 234 -0.49 -5.85 -9.35
CA GLU A 234 0.66 -5.26 -10.05
C GLU A 234 1.52 -6.32 -10.74
N ALA A 235 1.81 -7.44 -10.07
CA ALA A 235 2.60 -8.53 -10.64
C ALA A 235 1.94 -9.17 -11.87
N LEU A 236 0.60 -9.19 -11.95
CA LEU A 236 -0.12 -9.68 -13.14
C LEU A 236 0.06 -8.76 -14.35
N ARG A 237 0.33 -7.47 -14.15
CA ARG A 237 0.50 -6.50 -15.25
C ARG A 237 1.88 -6.53 -15.87
N GLU A 238 2.86 -7.14 -15.21
CA GLU A 238 4.21 -7.31 -15.76
C GLU A 238 4.26 -8.27 -16.96
N ASP A 239 3.13 -8.89 -17.32
CA ASP A 239 2.95 -9.71 -18.53
C ASP A 239 3.01 -8.95 -19.86
N VAL A 240 3.03 -7.61 -19.83
CA VAL A 240 3.26 -6.84 -21.05
C VAL A 240 4.75 -7.02 -21.44
N PRO A 241 5.09 -7.46 -22.67
CA PRO A 241 6.45 -7.83 -23.11
C PRO A 241 7.53 -6.73 -23.11
N THR A 242 7.31 -5.64 -22.38
CA THR A 242 8.27 -4.54 -22.21
C THR A 242 9.45 -4.91 -21.31
N ALA A 243 9.43 -6.08 -20.67
CA ALA A 243 10.61 -6.65 -20.00
C ALA A 243 11.52 -7.27 -21.07
N LEU A 244 12.79 -6.81 -21.10
CA LEU A 244 13.87 -7.22 -22.02
C LEU A 244 14.03 -8.73 -22.28
N HIS A 245 13.39 -9.60 -21.49
CA HIS A 245 13.56 -11.05 -21.52
C HIS A 245 12.25 -11.86 -21.53
N GLY A 246 11.09 -11.23 -21.71
CA GLY A 246 9.79 -11.94 -21.79
C GLY A 246 9.37 -12.71 -20.53
N SER A 247 10.05 -12.49 -19.38
CA SER A 247 9.74 -13.10 -18.09
C SER A 247 9.13 -12.09 -17.13
N ARG A 248 8.11 -12.50 -16.38
CA ARG A 248 7.55 -11.71 -15.26
C ARG A 248 8.64 -11.33 -14.26
N GLY A 249 8.58 -10.11 -13.72
CA GLY A 249 9.49 -9.65 -12.68
C GLY A 249 9.25 -10.38 -11.36
N ALA A 250 7.98 -10.56 -10.96
CA ALA A 250 7.55 -11.42 -9.85
C ALA A 250 6.72 -12.61 -10.34
N ASP A 251 7.10 -13.84 -9.97
CA ASP A 251 6.34 -15.05 -10.31
C ASP A 251 5.16 -15.28 -9.36
N CYS A 252 5.30 -14.83 -8.11
CA CYS A 252 4.29 -14.94 -7.07
C CYS A 252 4.40 -13.78 -6.09
N VAL A 253 3.26 -13.30 -5.58
CA VAL A 253 3.23 -12.34 -4.48
C VAL A 253 2.44 -12.96 -3.33
N LEU A 254 3.06 -13.04 -2.15
CA LEU A 254 2.46 -13.49 -0.91
C LEU A 254 2.25 -12.29 0.01
N THR A 255 1.07 -12.20 0.62
CA THR A 255 0.83 -11.20 1.65
C THR A 255 1.55 -11.58 2.94
N SER A 256 1.84 -10.59 3.78
CA SER A 256 2.44 -10.83 5.10
C SER A 256 1.56 -11.73 5.97
N GLY A 257 0.23 -11.61 5.86
CA GLY A 257 -0.72 -12.49 6.55
C GLY A 257 -0.66 -13.95 6.06
N GLU A 258 -0.54 -14.17 4.74
CA GLU A 258 -0.33 -15.52 4.20
C GLU A 258 0.97 -16.14 4.74
N VAL A 259 2.05 -15.37 4.78
CA VAL A 259 3.33 -15.87 5.33
C VAL A 259 3.23 -16.18 6.82
N VAL A 260 2.54 -15.35 7.61
CA VAL A 260 2.28 -15.64 9.03
C VAL A 260 1.48 -16.93 9.19
N GLN A 261 0.46 -17.18 8.38
CA GLN A 261 -0.29 -18.45 8.42
C GLN A 261 0.63 -19.65 8.13
N ILE A 262 1.54 -19.51 7.16
CA ILE A 262 2.52 -20.56 6.87
C ILE A 262 3.47 -20.78 8.06
N MET A 263 3.89 -19.71 8.74
CA MET A 263 4.72 -19.79 9.95
C MET A 263 3.99 -20.49 11.10
N GLU A 264 2.74 -20.11 11.38
CA GLU A 264 1.92 -20.67 12.46
C GLU A 264 1.57 -22.16 12.24
N GLN A 265 1.52 -22.62 10.98
CA GLN A 265 1.24 -24.01 10.61
C GLN A 265 2.50 -24.87 10.45
N SER A 266 3.69 -24.29 10.68
CA SER A 266 4.96 -24.96 10.43
C SER A 266 5.63 -25.38 11.74
N ASP A 267 5.98 -26.66 11.84
CA ASP A 267 6.75 -27.20 12.96
C ASP A 267 8.28 -27.06 12.77
N LEU A 268 8.72 -26.14 11.91
CA LEU A 268 10.14 -25.97 11.61
C LEU A 268 10.87 -25.24 12.74
N VAL A 269 12.01 -25.79 13.14
CA VAL A 269 12.95 -25.11 14.04
C VAL A 269 13.64 -24.00 13.26
N VAL A 270 13.24 -22.75 13.54
CA VAL A 270 13.79 -21.57 12.86
C VAL A 270 15.05 -21.07 13.57
N LYS A 271 16.15 -20.99 12.83
CA LYS A 271 17.34 -20.23 13.23
C LYS A 271 17.30 -18.87 12.53
N ASP A 272 17.44 -17.80 13.31
CA ASP A 272 17.51 -16.44 12.78
C ASP A 272 18.67 -16.31 11.78
N ALA A 273 18.43 -15.61 10.66
CA ALA A 273 19.42 -15.41 9.60
C ALA A 273 19.38 -13.96 9.10
N ALA A 274 20.52 -13.42 8.65
CA ALA A 274 20.53 -12.13 7.97
C ALA A 274 19.95 -12.26 6.55
N VAL A 275 19.36 -11.18 6.03
CA VAL A 275 18.97 -11.10 4.62
C VAL A 275 20.21 -11.12 3.73
N ASP A 276 20.09 -11.69 2.54
CA ASP A 276 21.14 -11.67 1.52
C ASP A 276 21.25 -10.29 0.87
N THR A 277 22.38 -10.04 0.22
CA THR A 277 22.63 -8.82 -0.57
C THR A 277 22.64 -9.13 -2.06
N LEU A 278 21.99 -8.27 -2.85
CA LEU A 278 21.97 -8.38 -4.32
C LEU A 278 23.36 -8.14 -4.94
N PHE A 279 24.22 -7.37 -4.27
CA PHE A 279 25.48 -6.87 -4.84
C PHE A 279 26.70 -7.72 -4.47
N GLY A 280 26.51 -8.82 -3.72
CA GLY A 280 27.57 -9.74 -3.33
C GLY A 280 28.61 -9.10 -2.40
N GLY A 281 29.89 -9.41 -2.62
CA GLY A 281 31.03 -8.93 -1.81
C GLY A 281 31.54 -7.52 -2.15
N LEU A 282 30.83 -6.75 -2.96
CA LEU A 282 31.01 -5.29 -2.94
C LEU A 282 30.79 -4.86 -1.50
N LYS A 283 31.79 -4.25 -0.86
CA LYS A 283 31.64 -3.79 0.51
C LYS A 283 30.38 -2.94 0.54
N GLU A 284 29.45 -3.29 1.42
CA GLU A 284 28.19 -2.56 1.64
C GLU A 284 28.42 -1.05 1.83
N GLU A 285 29.65 -0.66 2.16
CA GLU A 285 30.18 0.70 2.19
C GLU A 285 30.12 1.48 0.85
N GLU A 286 30.13 0.82 -0.31
CA GLU A 286 30.09 1.48 -1.63
C GLU A 286 28.66 1.75 -2.13
N VAL A 287 27.69 0.87 -1.80
CA VAL A 287 26.28 1.05 -2.17
C VAL A 287 25.53 1.57 -0.96
N ARG A 288 25.42 2.89 -0.85
CA ARG A 288 24.66 3.55 0.23
C ARG A 288 23.25 3.88 -0.23
N ARG A 289 22.32 3.90 0.73
CA ARG A 289 21.00 4.49 0.52
C ARG A 289 21.16 5.96 0.14
N HIS A 290 20.17 6.51 -0.55
CA HIS A 290 20.15 7.94 -0.86
C HIS A 290 20.26 8.79 0.42
N ASP A 291 20.78 10.02 0.31
CA ASP A 291 21.05 10.93 1.45
C ASP A 291 19.80 11.40 2.23
N GLY A 292 18.61 10.87 1.90
CA GLY A 292 17.41 11.13 2.67
C GLY A 292 17.51 10.41 4.01
N ALA A 293 17.03 11.01 5.09
CA ALA A 293 16.87 10.24 6.32
C ALA A 293 15.98 9.03 5.98
N SER A 294 16.37 7.84 6.42
CA SER A 294 15.79 6.52 6.07
C SER A 294 14.29 6.36 6.39
N SER A 295 13.66 7.42 6.84
CA SER A 295 12.28 7.58 7.28
C SER A 295 11.43 8.52 6.42
N ASP A 296 12.08 9.30 5.58
CA ASP A 296 11.45 10.46 4.97
C ASP A 296 10.82 9.98 3.67
N GLY A 297 9.52 9.69 3.71
CA GLY A 297 8.77 9.16 2.56
C GLY A 297 8.96 9.97 1.27
N TYR A 298 8.43 9.45 0.15
CA TYR A 298 8.66 9.99 -1.20
C TYR A 298 8.56 11.53 -1.26
N LEU A 299 7.54 12.11 -0.62
CA LEU A 299 7.35 13.56 -0.58
C LEU A 299 8.56 14.29 -0.01
N ALA A 300 9.04 13.91 1.17
CA ALA A 300 10.12 14.64 1.85
C ALA A 300 11.43 14.55 1.06
N HIS A 301 11.74 13.39 0.49
CA HIS A 301 12.93 13.24 -0.33
C HIS A 301 12.87 14.10 -1.59
N VAL A 302 11.79 13.98 -2.38
CA VAL A 302 11.61 14.76 -3.61
C VAL A 302 11.58 16.25 -3.31
N PHE A 303 10.96 16.66 -2.19
CA PHE A 303 10.89 18.06 -1.77
C PHE A 303 12.27 18.65 -1.47
N ARG A 304 13.10 17.98 -0.66
CA ARG A 304 14.46 18.45 -0.35
C ARG A 304 15.33 18.52 -1.60
N HIS A 305 15.28 17.47 -2.42
CA HIS A 305 16.05 17.45 -3.66
C HIS A 305 15.63 18.58 -4.61
N ALA A 306 14.32 18.79 -4.77
CA ALA A 306 13.78 19.87 -5.59
C ALA A 306 14.16 21.25 -5.04
N ALA A 307 14.05 21.47 -3.74
CA ALA A 307 14.43 22.73 -3.09
C ALA A 307 15.89 23.08 -3.39
N LYS A 308 16.80 22.10 -3.23
CA LYS A 308 18.21 22.29 -3.49
C LYS A 308 18.53 22.47 -4.97
N GLN A 309 17.97 21.63 -5.84
CA GLN A 309 18.30 21.62 -7.28
C GLN A 309 17.64 22.74 -8.09
N LEU A 310 16.50 23.27 -7.65
CA LEU A 310 15.76 24.30 -8.36
C LEU A 310 15.98 25.70 -7.78
N PHE A 311 16.24 25.81 -6.47
CA PHE A 311 16.27 27.10 -5.77
C PHE A 311 17.52 27.32 -4.90
N ASP A 312 18.45 26.36 -4.89
CA ASP A 312 19.65 26.34 -4.04
C ASP A 312 19.34 26.40 -2.53
N GLU A 313 18.13 26.01 -2.13
CA GLU A 313 17.69 26.00 -0.73
C GLU A 313 17.96 24.64 -0.09
N ASP A 314 18.72 24.63 1.01
CA ASP A 314 18.97 23.42 1.79
C ASP A 314 17.91 23.27 2.90
N VAL A 315 17.08 22.24 2.79
CA VAL A 315 15.97 21.97 3.70
C VAL A 315 16.35 20.83 4.64
N GLY A 316 16.76 21.16 5.87
CA GLY A 316 17.07 20.16 6.90
C GLY A 316 15.84 19.35 7.32
N GLU A 317 14.86 20.02 7.94
CA GLU A 317 13.61 19.40 8.41
C GLU A 317 12.41 19.83 7.56
N VAL A 318 11.56 18.86 7.18
CA VAL A 318 10.35 19.11 6.40
C VAL A 318 9.16 19.30 7.34
N THR A 319 8.64 20.52 7.40
CA THR A 319 7.47 20.85 8.24
C THR A 319 6.18 20.55 7.51
N TYR A 320 5.37 19.66 8.09
CA TYR A 320 4.07 19.27 7.54
C TYR A 320 2.94 20.04 8.20
N ARG A 321 2.16 20.74 7.39
CA ARG A 321 0.90 21.35 7.82
C ARG A 321 -0.25 20.39 7.57
N THR A 322 -0.90 19.96 8.64
CA THR A 322 -2.15 19.18 8.53
C THR A 322 -3.26 20.05 7.94
N LEU A 323 -3.95 19.55 6.91
CA LEU A 323 -5.07 20.23 6.29
C LEU A 323 -6.39 19.76 6.94
N ARG A 324 -7.15 18.91 6.25
CA ARG A 324 -8.47 18.46 6.72
C ARG A 324 -8.39 17.39 7.81
N ASN A 325 -7.37 16.56 7.77
CA ASN A 325 -7.15 15.43 8.67
C ASN A 325 -5.68 15.02 8.62
N LYS A 326 -5.25 14.16 9.55
CA LYS A 326 -3.85 13.69 9.66
C LYS A 326 -3.28 13.05 8.38
N ASP A 327 -4.15 12.59 7.49
CA ASP A 327 -3.83 11.88 6.25
C ASP A 327 -3.87 12.80 5.02
N PHE A 328 -4.08 14.10 5.22
CA PHE A 328 -3.93 15.11 4.19
C PHE A 328 -3.06 16.26 4.72
N GLN A 329 -1.81 16.28 4.30
CA GLN A 329 -0.80 17.22 4.77
C GLN A 329 -0.19 17.99 3.60
N GLU A 330 0.25 19.21 3.88
CA GLU A 330 0.88 20.12 2.93
C GLU A 330 2.28 20.49 3.42
N VAL A 331 3.18 20.69 2.46
CA VAL A 331 4.53 21.18 2.69
C VAL A 331 4.79 22.30 1.70
N THR A 332 5.30 23.43 2.18
CA THR A 332 5.63 24.60 1.34
C THR A 332 7.09 25.00 1.50
N LEU A 333 7.71 25.42 0.39
CA LEU A 333 8.96 26.17 0.39
C LEU A 333 8.61 27.62 0.05
N GLU A 334 8.96 28.54 0.93
CA GLU A 334 8.70 29.98 0.76
C GLU A 334 10.02 30.75 0.82
N LYS A 335 10.20 31.71 -0.08
CA LYS A 335 11.36 32.61 -0.11
C LYS A 335 10.88 33.99 -0.52
N ASN A 336 11.27 35.03 0.22
CA ASN A 336 10.89 36.43 -0.04
C ASN A 336 9.37 36.67 -0.18
N GLY A 337 8.55 35.89 0.52
CA GLY A 337 7.08 35.97 0.44
C GLY A 337 6.44 35.26 -0.76
N GLU A 338 7.24 34.60 -1.60
CA GLU A 338 6.77 33.78 -2.73
C GLU A 338 6.83 32.29 -2.38
N VAL A 339 5.80 31.54 -2.80
CA VAL A 339 5.73 30.08 -2.64
C VAL A 339 6.42 29.42 -3.83
N LEU A 340 7.64 28.93 -3.61
CA LEU A 340 8.46 28.28 -4.65
C LEU A 340 8.03 26.84 -4.91
N LEU A 341 7.74 26.08 -3.85
CA LEU A 341 7.23 24.72 -3.93
C LEU A 341 6.02 24.55 -3.03
N ARG A 342 4.99 23.85 -3.54
CA ARG A 342 3.85 23.42 -2.72
C ARG A 342 3.55 21.95 -3.00
N PHE A 343 3.81 21.10 -2.01
CA PHE A 343 3.65 19.65 -2.08
C PHE A 343 2.52 19.21 -1.16
N ALA A 344 1.92 18.05 -1.43
CA ALA A 344 0.95 17.44 -0.54
C ALA A 344 1.10 15.93 -0.41
N ALA A 345 0.80 15.41 0.78
CA ALA A 345 0.58 13.99 1.02
C ALA A 345 -0.93 13.76 1.16
N ALA A 346 -1.50 12.89 0.33
CA ALA A 346 -2.92 12.56 0.31
C ALA A 346 -3.11 11.04 0.42
N TYR A 347 -3.43 10.61 1.63
CA TYR A 347 -3.56 9.19 1.97
C TYR A 347 -5.02 8.83 2.24
N GLY A 348 -5.47 7.68 1.74
CA GLY A 348 -6.85 7.22 1.88
C GLY A 348 -7.79 7.71 0.79
N PHE A 349 -8.76 6.88 0.42
CA PHE A 349 -9.68 7.15 -0.70
C PHE A 349 -10.40 8.51 -0.63
N ARG A 350 -10.86 8.90 0.57
CA ARG A 350 -11.55 10.19 0.77
C ARG A 350 -10.67 11.37 0.41
N ASN A 351 -9.39 11.34 0.75
CA ASN A 351 -8.44 12.40 0.42
C ASN A 351 -8.07 12.36 -1.07
N ILE A 352 -7.93 11.17 -1.65
CA ILE A 352 -7.73 10.96 -3.09
C ILE A 352 -8.86 11.60 -3.90
N GLN A 353 -10.12 11.33 -3.54
CA GLN A 353 -11.27 11.93 -4.22
C GLN A 353 -11.23 13.46 -4.17
N ASN A 354 -10.81 14.05 -3.05
CA ASN A 354 -10.67 15.50 -2.92
C ASN A 354 -9.57 16.06 -3.83
N VAL A 355 -8.42 15.38 -3.90
CA VAL A 355 -7.32 15.74 -4.81
C VAL A 355 -7.79 15.70 -6.26
N VAL A 356 -8.42 14.61 -6.68
CA VAL A 356 -8.91 14.42 -8.05
C VAL A 356 -9.97 15.46 -8.41
N LEU A 357 -10.89 15.79 -7.50
CA LEU A 357 -11.90 16.83 -7.72
C LEU A 357 -11.27 18.21 -7.90
N LYS A 358 -10.20 18.55 -7.16
CA LYS A 358 -9.48 19.81 -7.33
C LYS A 358 -8.75 19.84 -8.67
N LEU A 359 -8.11 18.73 -9.05
CA LEU A 359 -7.38 18.59 -10.31
C LEU A 359 -8.32 18.79 -11.51
N LYS A 360 -9.45 18.08 -11.54
CA LYS A 360 -10.46 18.19 -12.61
C LYS A 360 -11.09 19.59 -12.74
N LYS A 361 -11.05 20.40 -11.68
CA LYS A 361 -11.57 21.78 -11.69
C LYS A 361 -10.53 22.81 -12.13
N GLY A 362 -9.30 22.40 -12.46
CA GLY A 362 -8.20 23.32 -12.81
C GLY A 362 -7.73 24.20 -11.65
N ARG A 363 -8.19 23.94 -10.41
CA ARG A 363 -7.81 24.70 -9.21
C ARG A 363 -6.91 23.83 -8.34
N PHE A 364 -5.71 23.55 -8.86
CA PHE A 364 -4.78 22.65 -8.20
C PHE A 364 -3.53 23.39 -7.72
N PRO A 365 -3.37 23.63 -6.41
CA PRO A 365 -2.31 24.48 -5.89
C PRO A 365 -0.96 23.76 -5.71
N TYR A 366 -0.90 22.44 -5.96
CA TYR A 366 0.26 21.61 -5.66
C TYR A 366 1.07 21.33 -6.93
N HIS A 367 2.40 21.34 -6.80
CA HIS A 367 3.32 20.88 -7.84
C HIS A 367 3.51 19.36 -7.77
N PHE A 368 3.47 18.78 -6.57
CA PHE A 368 3.66 17.35 -6.36
C PHE A 368 2.68 16.83 -5.31
N VAL A 369 2.15 15.62 -5.53
CA VAL A 369 1.33 14.93 -4.54
C VAL A 369 1.76 13.48 -4.38
N GLU A 370 2.12 13.11 -3.14
CA GLU A 370 2.26 11.73 -2.73
C GLU A 370 0.87 11.15 -2.45
N VAL A 371 0.52 10.09 -3.17
CA VAL A 371 -0.80 9.48 -3.14
C VAL A 371 -0.69 8.02 -2.73
N LEU A 372 -1.34 7.67 -1.61
CA LEU A 372 -1.45 6.29 -1.13
C LEU A 372 -2.93 5.93 -0.95
N ALA A 373 -3.32 4.77 -1.47
CA ALA A 373 -4.67 4.21 -1.34
C ALA A 373 -5.11 4.05 0.13
N CYS A 374 -4.18 3.57 0.96
CA CYS A 374 -4.35 3.43 2.40
C CYS A 374 -4.10 4.79 3.08
N ALA A 375 -4.92 5.14 4.07
CA ALA A 375 -4.65 6.23 5.01
C ALA A 375 -3.58 5.81 6.06
N GLY A 376 -3.15 6.74 6.90
CA GLY A 376 -2.06 6.53 7.85
C GLY A 376 -0.67 6.63 7.23
N GLY A 377 -0.51 7.22 6.04
CA GLY A 377 0.74 7.20 5.27
C GLY A 377 1.96 7.88 5.91
N LYS A 378 1.83 8.56 7.05
CA LYS A 378 2.98 8.97 7.90
C LYS A 378 3.55 7.83 8.76
N ALA A 379 2.90 6.67 8.83
CA ALA A 379 3.30 5.54 9.66
C ALA A 379 4.46 4.70 9.09
N ARG A 380 5.17 5.20 8.07
CA ARG A 380 6.16 4.41 7.30
C ARG A 380 7.59 4.96 7.32
N GLY A 381 7.87 5.94 8.19
CA GLY A 381 9.24 6.22 8.55
C GLY A 381 9.38 7.20 9.70
N LEU A 382 10.13 6.79 10.73
CA LEU A 382 11.00 7.58 11.60
C LEU A 382 11.90 6.62 12.42
N ARG A 383 13.13 7.09 12.68
CA ARG A 383 14.28 6.38 13.28
C ARG A 383 13.97 5.73 14.64
N PRO A 384 14.72 4.68 15.04
CA PRO A 384 14.90 4.37 16.46
C PRO A 384 15.80 5.46 17.08
N GLN A 385 15.23 6.38 17.86
CA GLN A 385 16.04 7.13 18.82
C GLN A 385 16.20 6.25 20.06
N ALA A 386 17.42 5.77 20.29
CA ALA A 386 17.81 5.20 21.57
C ALA A 386 17.94 6.34 22.59
N SER A 387 17.09 6.36 23.61
CA SER A 387 17.40 7.07 24.86
C SER A 387 18.29 6.16 25.73
N PRO A 388 19.40 6.66 26.29
CA PRO A 388 20.20 5.89 27.22
C PRO A 388 19.41 5.77 28.53
N ASN A 389 19.24 4.54 29.01
CA ASN A 389 18.59 4.15 30.28
C ASN A 389 17.06 3.92 30.24
N SER A 390 16.62 2.85 29.57
CA SER A 390 15.51 2.01 30.05
C SER A 390 15.41 0.70 29.26
N ASP A 391 15.63 -0.45 29.92
CA ASP A 391 15.49 -1.82 29.40
C ASP A 391 14.03 -2.25 29.17
N THR A 392 13.25 -1.42 28.47
CA THR A 392 11.93 -1.82 27.98
C THR A 392 11.84 -1.56 26.47
N SER A 393 11.78 -2.65 25.72
CA SER A 393 11.63 -2.70 24.27
C SER A 393 10.30 -2.04 23.84
N TRP A 394 10.35 -0.74 23.55
CA TRP A 394 9.20 0.05 23.12
C TRP A 394 8.97 -0.08 21.61
N VAL A 395 7.87 -0.73 21.21
CA VAL A 395 7.32 -0.69 19.84
C VAL A 395 6.27 0.44 19.78
N PRO A 396 6.43 1.48 18.93
CA PRO A 396 5.57 2.66 19.03
C PRO A 396 4.11 2.47 18.52
N PRO A 397 3.10 3.07 19.18
CA PRO A 397 1.66 3.01 18.85
C PRO A 397 1.23 3.38 17.42
N TRP A 398 2.11 4.00 16.64
CA TRP A 398 1.79 4.53 15.32
C TRP A 398 1.94 3.53 14.16
N CYS A 399 2.52 2.34 14.38
CA CYS A 399 2.70 1.31 13.33
C CYS A 399 1.38 0.77 12.73
N LEU A 400 0.20 1.05 13.32
CA LEU A 400 -1.04 0.32 13.00
C LEU A 400 -2.32 1.16 12.85
N THR A 401 -2.26 2.50 12.80
CA THR A 401 -3.48 3.35 12.83
C THR A 401 -4.37 3.33 11.57
N GLN A 402 -4.37 2.25 10.80
CA GLN A 402 -5.34 2.06 9.71
C GLN A 402 -5.93 0.65 9.54
N TRP A 403 -5.90 -0.18 10.57
CA TRP A 403 -6.55 -1.50 10.54
C TRP A 403 -7.99 -1.50 11.11
N SER A 404 -8.53 -0.35 11.54
CA SER A 404 -9.84 -0.27 12.22
C SER A 404 -11.04 0.12 11.33
N LEU A 405 -10.89 0.30 10.02
CA LEU A 405 -12.01 0.69 9.14
C LEU A 405 -12.68 -0.50 8.45
N SER A 406 -13.05 -1.53 9.22
CA SER A 406 -14.13 -2.45 8.83
C SER A 406 -15.10 -2.78 9.97
N SER A 407 -14.91 -2.25 11.19
CA SER A 407 -15.75 -2.62 12.35
C SER A 407 -16.56 -1.49 12.98
N SER A 408 -16.73 -0.35 12.32
CA SER A 408 -17.69 0.68 12.75
C SER A 408 -18.81 0.83 11.73
N HIS A 409 -19.54 -0.26 11.51
CA HIS A 409 -20.97 -0.28 11.16
C HIS A 409 -21.70 -1.19 12.15
N HIS A 410 -21.51 -0.95 13.45
CA HIS A 410 -22.48 -1.37 14.45
C HIS A 410 -23.16 -0.12 15.01
N ARG A 411 -24.44 -0.05 14.66
CA ARG A 411 -25.43 0.91 15.10
C ARG A 411 -25.40 0.91 16.63
N ALA A 412 -24.97 2.03 17.22
CA ALA A 412 -25.25 2.30 18.63
C ALA A 412 -26.77 2.42 18.77
N GLU A 413 -27.41 1.39 19.34
CA GLU A 413 -28.77 1.50 19.85
C GLU A 413 -28.75 2.47 21.03
N LYS A 414 -29.48 3.59 20.89
CA LYS A 414 -29.86 4.43 22.02
C LYS A 414 -31.07 3.79 22.71
N PRO A 415 -31.15 3.74 24.05
CA PRO A 415 -32.37 3.34 24.75
C PRO A 415 -33.46 4.39 24.53
N GLY A 416 -34.69 3.90 24.36
CA GLY A 416 -35.83 4.65 23.86
C GLY A 416 -36.34 5.79 24.73
N VAL A 417 -36.97 6.75 24.05
CA VAL A 417 -37.96 7.68 24.59
C VAL A 417 -39.18 7.60 23.65
N PRO A 418 -40.42 7.44 24.14
CA PRO A 418 -41.57 7.13 23.31
C PRO A 418 -42.11 8.36 22.54
N LEU A 419 -42.69 8.04 21.38
CA LEU A 419 -43.38 8.93 20.44
C LEU A 419 -44.68 9.53 21.01
N GLU A 420 -44.94 10.81 20.70
CA GLU A 420 -46.30 11.34 20.52
C GLU A 420 -46.43 12.05 19.16
N LYS A 421 -47.03 11.31 18.21
CA LYS A 421 -48.20 11.62 17.35
C LYS A 421 -48.26 12.86 16.40
N PRO A 422 -49.14 12.80 15.36
CA PRO A 422 -48.86 13.28 14.01
C PRO A 422 -49.70 14.50 13.56
N TRP A 423 -49.40 14.94 12.35
CA TRP A 423 -50.00 15.99 11.53
C TRP A 423 -51.52 15.84 11.26
N ASP A 424 -52.24 16.97 11.19
CA ASP A 424 -53.51 17.18 10.46
C ASP A 424 -53.45 18.57 9.75
N ILE A 425 -53.51 18.66 8.41
CA ILE A 425 -54.68 18.95 7.51
C ILE A 425 -55.13 20.45 7.48
N VAL A 426 -54.70 21.20 6.42
CA VAL A 426 -55.45 21.86 5.28
C VAL A 426 -56.88 22.47 5.55
N PRO A 427 -57.50 23.42 4.78
CA PRO A 427 -57.10 24.51 3.83
C PRO A 427 -57.82 25.91 3.98
N GLU A 428 -57.43 26.84 3.08
CA GLU A 428 -58.28 27.71 2.20
C GLU A 428 -58.66 29.18 2.51
N LYS A 429 -58.51 29.99 1.43
CA LYS A 429 -59.10 31.31 1.02
C LYS A 429 -58.28 32.58 1.29
N SER A 430 -58.22 33.62 0.46
CA SER A 430 -58.35 33.88 -1.00
C SER A 430 -58.19 35.40 -1.21
N CYS A 431 -57.55 35.83 -2.31
CA CYS A 431 -57.58 37.17 -2.96
C CYS A 431 -57.00 38.38 -2.16
N THR A 432 -56.30 39.36 -2.74
CA THR A 432 -56.55 40.14 -3.97
C THR A 432 -55.27 40.71 -4.61
N TRP A 433 -55.44 41.09 -5.88
CA TRP A 433 -54.52 41.74 -6.82
C TRP A 433 -54.18 43.23 -6.53
N GLY A 434 -53.07 43.72 -7.09
CA GLY A 434 -53.06 45.01 -7.83
C GLY A 434 -51.98 46.06 -7.51
N GLY A 435 -51.04 46.24 -8.45
CA GLY A 435 -50.79 47.54 -9.12
C GLY A 435 -49.89 48.63 -8.48
N THR A 436 -48.73 48.85 -9.12
CA THR A 436 -48.05 50.14 -9.42
C THR A 436 -47.77 51.18 -8.33
N ARG A 437 -46.48 51.50 -8.15
CA ARG A 437 -45.83 52.69 -8.75
C ARG A 437 -44.33 52.46 -8.90
#